data_AF-A0A846ZYV0-F1
#
_entry.id   AF-A0A846ZYV0-F1
#
_cell.length_a   1.000
_cell.length_b   1.000
_cell.length_c   1.000
_cell.angle_alpha   90.00
_cell.angle_beta   90.00
_cell.angle_gamma   90.00
#
_symmetry.space_group_name_H-M   'P 1'
#
loop_
_entity.id
_entity.type
_entity.pdbx_description
1 polymer ?
#
loop_
_entity_poly.entity_id
_entity_poly.type
_entity_poly.pdbx_seq_one_letter_code
_entity_poly.pdbx_strand_id
1 'polypeptide(L)'
;MTIDAGISYDDQNVNLPITFSETHYIGESGKEKVLSRIQDKAIPNVKDLFLYLSSFDMIIAVDTNTKKIGADVLSVSGIIPCHVRPESHNNYALEFLPHGACLFRNCPPELSPEKYGWRITINKFCREPDSIKKKYCLVTDHDLDKHALYNSRELPIFRDIYLPPNIVLMYGKGDSSKENILNDLIMRCDKEASRVLNEFKEKGFFEYQDKKYFINQIPIPVV
;
A
#
# COMPACT_ATOMS: atom_id res chain seq x y z
N MET A 1 1.80 -27.12 -6.26
CA MET A 1 0.57 -27.95 -6.34
C MET A 1 -0.55 -27.05 -5.90
N THR A 2 -1.25 -26.43 -6.86
CA THR A 2 -2.39 -25.55 -6.60
C THR A 2 -3.53 -26.44 -6.12
N ILE A 3 -4.08 -26.17 -4.94
CA ILE A 3 -5.27 -26.86 -4.46
C ILE A 3 -6.45 -26.11 -5.08
N ASP A 4 -6.96 -26.61 -6.19
CA ASP A 4 -8.25 -26.17 -6.72
C ASP A 4 -9.32 -26.64 -5.72
N ALA A 5 -9.92 -25.70 -5.00
CA ALA A 5 -11.05 -25.97 -4.14
C ALA A 5 -12.31 -26.14 -5.00
N GLY A 6 -12.46 -27.32 -5.62
CA GLY A 6 -13.67 -27.70 -6.34
C GLY A 6 -14.69 -28.32 -5.38
N ILE A 7 -15.91 -27.79 -5.35
CA ILE A 7 -17.09 -28.50 -4.81
C ILE A 7 -17.74 -29.20 -6.00
N SER A 8 -17.84 -30.53 -5.95
CA SER A 8 -18.57 -31.31 -6.96
C SER A 8 -20.07 -31.32 -6.65
N TYR A 9 -20.88 -30.81 -7.57
CA TYR A 9 -22.32 -31.05 -7.64
C TYR A 9 -22.59 -31.63 -9.04
N ASP A 10 -23.20 -32.82 -9.12
CA ASP A 10 -23.62 -33.45 -10.39
C ASP A 10 -22.51 -33.68 -11.46
N ASP A 11 -21.34 -34.21 -11.06
CA ASP A 11 -20.22 -34.57 -11.97
C ASP A 11 -19.70 -33.42 -12.87
N GLN A 12 -20.14 -32.17 -12.63
CA GLN A 12 -19.56 -31.00 -13.24
C GLN A 12 -18.51 -30.42 -12.28
N ASN A 13 -17.25 -30.41 -12.73
CA ASN A 13 -16.20 -29.65 -12.06
C ASN A 13 -16.54 -28.16 -12.17
N VAL A 14 -17.22 -27.62 -11.17
CA VAL A 14 -17.41 -26.18 -11.03
C VAL A 14 -16.08 -25.61 -10.57
N ASN A 15 -15.30 -25.12 -11.53
CA ASN A 15 -14.07 -24.41 -11.24
C ASN A 15 -14.48 -23.02 -10.74
N LEU A 16 -14.67 -22.90 -9.42
CA LEU A 16 -14.99 -21.61 -8.81
C LEU A 16 -13.74 -20.72 -8.91
N PRO A 17 -13.80 -19.59 -9.63
CA PRO A 17 -12.68 -18.68 -9.65
C PRO A 17 -12.43 -18.18 -8.22
N ILE A 18 -11.22 -18.37 -7.71
CA ILE A 18 -10.81 -17.76 -6.46
C ILE A 18 -10.78 -16.25 -6.67
N THR A 19 -11.71 -15.53 -6.03
CA THR A 19 -11.83 -14.08 -6.17
C THR A 19 -10.84 -13.31 -5.31
N PHE A 20 -10.57 -13.78 -4.08
CA PHE A 20 -9.60 -13.17 -3.17
C PHE A 20 -9.28 -14.07 -1.97
N SER A 21 -8.22 -13.70 -1.24
CA SER A 21 -7.93 -14.16 0.12
C SER A 21 -8.04 -12.98 1.07
N GLU A 22 -8.77 -13.17 2.17
CA GLU A 22 -9.03 -12.13 3.16
C GLU A 22 -8.84 -12.66 4.58
N THR A 23 -8.33 -11.81 5.47
CA THR A 23 -8.29 -12.07 6.90
C THR A 23 -9.16 -11.06 7.65
N HIS A 24 -9.92 -11.53 8.64
CA HIS A 24 -10.88 -10.74 9.40
C HIS A 24 -10.63 -10.83 10.91
N TYR A 25 -11.19 -9.87 11.64
CA TYR A 25 -11.40 -9.92 13.09
C TYR A 25 -12.76 -9.33 13.47
N ILE A 26 -13.26 -9.70 14.64
CA ILE A 26 -14.47 -9.11 15.22
C ILE A 26 -14.04 -7.91 16.07
N GLY A 27 -14.48 -6.71 15.71
CA GLY A 27 -14.21 -5.52 16.51
C GLY A 27 -15.07 -5.46 17.78
N GLU A 28 -14.74 -4.55 18.70
CA GLU A 28 -15.47 -4.37 19.99
C GLU A 28 -16.98 -4.15 19.80
N SER A 29 -17.39 -3.54 18.67
CA SER A 29 -18.80 -3.34 18.29
C SER A 29 -19.51 -4.60 17.78
N GLY A 30 -18.84 -5.77 17.74
CA GLY A 30 -19.35 -7.02 17.16
C GLY A 30 -19.33 -7.07 15.62
N LYS A 31 -18.97 -5.98 14.94
CA LYS A 31 -18.84 -5.94 13.48
C LYS A 31 -17.53 -6.57 13.02
N GLU A 32 -17.62 -7.39 11.99
CA GLU A 32 -16.47 -7.95 11.28
C GLU A 32 -15.71 -6.83 10.55
N LYS A 33 -14.38 -6.88 10.62
CA LYS A 33 -13.47 -5.90 10.02
C LYS A 33 -12.37 -6.63 9.26
N VAL A 34 -12.10 -6.16 8.04
CA VAL A 34 -11.03 -6.68 7.18
C VAL A 34 -9.67 -6.19 7.66
N LEU A 35 -8.71 -7.11 7.78
CA LEU A 35 -7.30 -6.84 8.11
C LEU A 35 -6.43 -6.73 6.87
N SER A 36 -6.52 -7.71 5.98
CA SER A 36 -5.77 -7.73 4.71
C SER A 36 -6.60 -8.39 3.62
N ARG A 37 -6.42 -7.94 2.37
CA ARG A 37 -7.07 -8.53 1.19
C ARG A 37 -6.08 -8.64 0.04
N ILE A 38 -6.02 -9.82 -0.55
CA ILE A 38 -5.24 -10.14 -1.75
C ILE A 38 -6.19 -10.64 -2.82
N GLN A 39 -6.29 -9.92 -3.93
CA GLN A 39 -7.19 -10.25 -5.03
C GLN A 39 -6.63 -11.43 -5.86
N ASP A 40 -7.53 -12.23 -6.44
CA ASP A 40 -7.27 -13.29 -7.42
C ASP A 40 -6.27 -14.39 -6.97
N LYS A 41 -6.13 -14.58 -5.65
CA LYS A 41 -5.26 -15.60 -5.04
C LYS A 41 -5.86 -16.14 -3.76
N ALA A 42 -5.75 -17.45 -3.55
CA ALA A 42 -6.00 -18.07 -2.25
C ALA A 42 -4.69 -18.12 -1.47
N ILE A 43 -4.70 -17.57 -0.25
CA ILE A 43 -3.54 -17.54 0.64
C ILE A 43 -3.97 -18.18 1.97
N PRO A 44 -3.93 -19.52 2.06
CA PRO A 44 -4.57 -20.24 3.17
C PRO A 44 -3.78 -20.14 4.48
N ASN A 45 -2.52 -19.71 4.44
CA ASN A 45 -1.68 -19.54 5.62
C ASN A 45 -0.57 -18.50 5.40
N VAL A 46 0.13 -18.16 6.48
CA VAL A 46 1.23 -17.18 6.49
C VAL A 46 2.39 -17.58 5.58
N LYS A 47 2.70 -18.88 5.47
CA LYS A 47 3.79 -19.35 4.59
C LYS A 47 3.46 -19.08 3.12
N ASP A 48 2.23 -19.35 2.70
CA ASP A 48 1.78 -19.09 1.34
C ASP A 48 1.72 -17.58 1.05
N LEU A 49 1.44 -16.76 2.07
CA LEU A 49 1.55 -15.30 1.97
C LEU A 49 2.99 -14.89 1.64
N PHE A 50 3.97 -15.33 2.43
CA PHE A 50 5.38 -14.99 2.18
C PHE A 50 5.89 -15.55 0.85
N LEU A 51 5.48 -16.75 0.46
CA LEU A 51 5.80 -17.30 -0.86
C LEU A 51 5.26 -16.38 -1.97
N TYR A 52 4.01 -15.95 -1.87
CA TYR A 52 3.42 -15.05 -2.85
C TYR A 52 4.10 -13.68 -2.86
N LEU A 53 4.36 -13.11 -1.69
CA LEU A 53 5.04 -11.83 -1.54
C LEU A 53 6.49 -11.87 -2.05
N SER A 54 7.19 -13.00 -1.92
CA SER A 54 8.53 -13.21 -2.50
C SER A 54 8.56 -13.26 -4.03
N SER A 55 7.38 -13.36 -4.68
CA SER A 55 7.27 -13.30 -6.15
C SER A 55 7.35 -11.88 -6.72
N PHE A 56 7.34 -10.86 -5.86
CA PHE A 56 7.48 -9.46 -6.25
C PHE A 56 8.92 -9.02 -6.12
N ASP A 57 9.41 -8.27 -7.10
CA ASP A 57 10.74 -7.66 -7.05
C ASP A 57 10.81 -6.63 -5.91
N MET A 58 9.70 -5.97 -5.60
CA MET A 58 9.61 -5.03 -4.47
C MET A 58 8.16 -4.87 -4.00
N ILE A 59 8.01 -4.77 -2.68
CA ILE A 59 6.78 -4.37 -2.02
C ILE A 59 6.95 -2.93 -1.55
N ILE A 60 5.97 -2.09 -1.80
CA ILE A 60 5.99 -0.68 -1.44
C ILE A 60 4.68 -0.38 -0.73
N ALA A 61 4.73 -0.07 0.55
CA ALA A 61 3.55 0.43 1.24
C ALA A 61 3.47 1.95 1.16
N VAL A 62 2.24 2.44 1.00
CA VAL A 62 1.90 3.86 0.93
C VAL A 62 0.61 4.12 1.70
N ASP A 63 0.69 5.09 2.60
CA ASP A 63 -0.42 5.60 3.38
C ASP A 63 -0.20 7.11 3.62
N THR A 64 -1.28 7.90 3.65
CA THR A 64 -1.21 9.37 3.62
C THR A 64 -1.96 10.03 4.77
N ASN A 65 -1.19 10.56 5.72
CA ASN A 65 -1.76 11.38 6.78
C ASN A 65 -1.89 12.85 6.36
N THR A 66 -2.98 13.48 6.78
CA THR A 66 -3.27 14.89 6.48
C THR A 66 -3.58 15.67 7.76
N LYS A 67 -3.00 16.87 7.90
CA LYS A 67 -3.19 17.76 9.04
C LYS A 67 -3.27 19.20 8.61
N LYS A 68 -4.17 19.97 9.23
CA LYS A 68 -4.17 21.44 9.10
C LYS A 68 -3.07 22.04 9.97
N ILE A 69 -2.18 22.84 9.38
CA ILE A 69 -1.07 23.51 10.05
C ILE A 69 -1.10 24.99 9.65
N GLY A 70 -1.59 25.84 10.56
CA GLY A 70 -1.85 27.24 10.26
C GLY A 70 -2.95 27.40 9.20
N ALA A 71 -2.63 28.10 8.11
CA ALA A 71 -3.54 28.30 6.98
C ALA A 71 -3.49 27.17 5.94
N ASP A 72 -2.45 26.33 5.96
CA ASP A 72 -2.25 25.26 4.99
C ASP A 72 -2.80 23.92 5.51
N VAL A 73 -3.17 23.05 4.57
CA VAL A 73 -3.45 21.64 4.81
C VAL A 73 -2.25 20.84 4.29
N LEU A 74 -1.46 20.27 5.20
CA LEU A 74 -0.28 19.49 4.86
C LEU A 74 -0.63 18.00 4.84
N SER A 75 -0.30 17.33 3.75
CA SER A 75 -0.40 15.88 3.59
C SER A 75 1.00 15.28 3.47
N VAL A 76 1.19 14.12 4.10
CA VAL A 76 2.44 13.37 4.08
C VAL A 76 2.12 11.92 3.77
N SER A 77 2.61 11.42 2.64
CA SER A 77 2.57 9.98 2.34
C SER A 77 3.82 9.31 2.89
N GLY A 78 3.66 8.40 3.85
CA GLY A 78 4.71 7.49 4.28
C GLY A 78 4.95 6.44 3.19
N ILE A 79 6.21 6.17 2.87
CA ILE A 79 6.59 5.24 1.79
C ILE A 79 7.60 4.24 2.35
N ILE A 80 7.19 2.98 2.44
CA ILE A 80 7.99 1.89 3.03
C ILE A 80 8.27 0.81 1.95
N PRO A 81 9.40 0.91 1.25
CA PRO A 81 9.88 -0.12 0.33
C PRO A 81 10.53 -1.30 1.08
N CYS A 82 10.24 -2.52 0.65
CA CYS A 82 10.71 -3.75 1.27
C CYS A 82 10.91 -4.86 0.22
N HIS A 83 11.93 -5.70 0.41
CA HIS A 83 12.09 -6.96 -0.30
C HIS A 83 11.77 -8.14 0.62
N VAL A 84 11.10 -9.15 0.07
CA VAL A 84 10.90 -10.44 0.72
C VAL A 84 11.85 -11.44 0.07
N ARG A 85 12.87 -11.88 0.81
CA ARG A 85 13.88 -12.82 0.31
C ARG A 85 13.73 -14.19 0.97
N PRO A 86 13.73 -15.29 0.22
CA PRO A 86 13.83 -16.61 0.83
C PRO A 86 15.23 -16.80 1.43
N GLU A 87 15.31 -17.17 2.71
CA GLU A 87 16.58 -17.48 3.39
C GLU A 87 16.86 -18.98 3.41
N SER A 88 15.82 -19.79 3.64
CA SER A 88 15.91 -21.26 3.62
C SER A 88 14.54 -21.87 3.36
N HIS A 89 14.43 -23.20 3.43
CA HIS A 89 13.17 -23.89 3.20
C HIS A 89 12.11 -23.39 4.20
N ASN A 90 11.15 -22.61 3.68
CA ASN A 90 10.04 -21.98 4.43
C ASN A 90 10.40 -20.80 5.34
N ASN A 91 11.59 -20.21 5.22
CA ASN A 91 11.95 -19.00 5.95
C ASN A 91 12.19 -17.83 4.99
N TYR A 92 11.71 -16.65 5.37
CA TYR A 92 11.81 -15.44 4.58
C TYR A 92 12.34 -14.28 5.43
N ALA A 93 13.28 -13.53 4.88
CA ALA A 93 13.75 -12.27 5.43
C ALA A 93 13.01 -11.10 4.80
N LEU A 94 12.79 -10.08 5.62
CA LEU A 94 12.31 -8.77 5.22
C LEU A 94 13.48 -7.80 5.20
N GLU A 95 13.84 -7.33 4.01
CA GLU A 95 14.86 -6.31 3.83
C GLU A 95 14.17 -4.97 3.56
N PHE A 96 14.13 -4.11 4.57
CA PHE A 96 13.61 -2.76 4.44
C PHE A 96 14.66 -1.86 3.79
N LEU A 97 14.29 -1.23 2.69
CA LEU A 97 15.09 -0.19 2.06
C LEU A 97 14.88 1.15 2.78
N PRO A 98 15.72 2.19 2.54
CA PRO A 98 15.52 3.50 3.13
C PRO A 98 14.08 4.00 2.94
N HIS A 99 13.35 4.15 4.05
CA HIS A 99 12.00 4.68 4.04
C HIS A 99 12.00 6.15 3.61
N GLY A 100 10.89 6.59 3.05
CA GLY A 100 10.72 7.97 2.60
C GLY A 100 9.38 8.54 3.04
N ALA A 101 9.29 9.86 2.93
CA ALA A 101 8.03 10.58 3.00
C ALA A 101 7.90 11.45 1.75
N CYS A 102 6.70 11.53 1.20
CA CYS A 102 6.36 12.54 0.20
C CYS A 102 5.46 13.59 0.84
N LEU A 103 5.88 14.85 0.77
CA LEU A 103 5.16 15.98 1.37
C LEU A 103 4.52 16.82 0.27
N PHE A 104 3.27 17.17 0.46
CA PHE A 104 2.54 18.08 -0.40
C PHE A 104 1.46 18.80 0.39
N ARG A 105 1.10 20.01 -0.03
CA ARG A 105 0.10 20.82 0.68
C ARG A 105 -1.04 21.23 -0.22
N ASN A 106 -2.19 21.51 0.40
CA ASN A 106 -3.40 22.03 -0.23
C ASN A 106 -3.78 21.20 -1.46
N CYS A 107 -3.87 19.88 -1.28
CA CYS A 107 -4.27 18.96 -2.33
C CYS A 107 -5.62 19.41 -2.94
N PRO A 108 -5.73 19.51 -4.28
CA PRO A 108 -6.96 19.92 -4.94
C PRO A 108 -8.16 19.04 -4.54
N PRO A 109 -9.38 19.59 -4.38
CA PRO A 109 -10.54 18.83 -3.92
C PRO A 109 -10.88 17.59 -4.76
N GLU A 110 -10.58 17.63 -6.06
CA GLU A 110 -10.81 16.52 -6.99
C GLU A 110 -9.80 15.37 -6.87
N LEU A 111 -8.68 15.60 -6.17
CA LEU A 111 -7.59 14.64 -6.02
C LEU A 111 -7.44 14.27 -4.55
N SER A 112 -7.81 13.03 -4.21
CA SER A 112 -7.55 12.49 -2.88
C SER A 112 -6.04 12.50 -2.59
N PRO A 113 -5.60 12.97 -1.40
CA PRO A 113 -4.22 12.89 -0.96
C PRO A 113 -3.63 11.47 -1.11
N GLU A 114 -4.41 10.42 -0.82
CA GLU A 114 -3.98 9.04 -0.98
C GLU A 114 -3.61 8.70 -2.42
N LYS A 115 -4.50 9.06 -3.37
CA LYS A 115 -4.26 8.83 -4.80
C LYS A 115 -3.05 9.60 -5.30
N TYR A 116 -2.81 10.79 -4.77
CA TYR A 116 -1.61 11.54 -5.10
C TYR A 116 -0.34 10.87 -4.55
N GLY A 117 -0.38 10.38 -3.30
CA GLY A 117 0.68 9.57 -2.70
C GLY A 117 1.02 8.33 -3.54
N TRP A 118 -0.01 7.62 -4.01
CA TRP A 118 0.16 6.48 -4.92
C TRP A 118 0.82 6.91 -6.22
N ARG A 119 0.31 7.98 -6.87
CA ARG A 119 0.83 8.49 -8.16
C ARG A 119 2.31 8.86 -8.06
N ILE A 120 2.72 9.57 -7.01
CA ILE A 120 4.13 9.94 -6.82
C ILE A 120 4.99 8.70 -6.61
N THR A 121 4.52 7.77 -5.78
CA THR A 121 5.25 6.53 -5.49
C THR A 121 5.43 5.70 -6.75
N ILE A 122 4.34 5.45 -7.49
CA ILE A 122 4.35 4.75 -8.77
C ILE A 122 5.33 5.43 -9.73
N ASN A 123 5.24 6.74 -9.89
CA ASN A 123 6.15 7.48 -10.77
C ASN A 123 7.62 7.35 -10.33
N LYS A 124 7.91 7.38 -9.03
CA LYS A 124 9.28 7.25 -8.52
C LYS A 124 9.88 5.88 -8.88
N PHE A 125 9.15 4.80 -8.62
CA PHE A 125 9.67 3.44 -8.80
C PHE A 125 9.54 2.94 -10.24
N CYS A 126 8.59 3.47 -11.03
CA CYS A 126 8.40 3.09 -12.43
C CYS A 126 9.25 3.89 -13.42
N ARG A 127 9.96 4.94 -12.99
CA ARG A 127 10.85 5.72 -13.87
C ARG A 127 12.23 5.10 -14.07
N GLU A 128 12.59 4.11 -13.25
CA GLU A 128 13.87 3.42 -13.38
C GLU A 128 13.96 2.66 -14.72
N PRO A 129 15.14 2.63 -15.37
CA PRO A 129 15.39 1.71 -16.47
C PRO A 129 15.00 0.28 -16.07
N ASP A 130 14.34 -0.44 -16.96
CA ASP A 130 13.81 -1.80 -16.74
C ASP A 130 12.71 -1.95 -15.67
N SER A 131 12.15 -0.86 -15.12
CA SER A 131 11.03 -0.93 -14.17
C SER A 131 9.86 -1.77 -14.71
N ILE A 132 9.58 -1.69 -16.02
CA ILE A 132 8.51 -2.45 -16.69
C ILE A 132 8.71 -3.97 -16.64
N LYS A 133 9.96 -4.43 -16.46
CA LYS A 133 10.29 -5.86 -16.31
C LYS A 133 10.14 -6.35 -14.88
N LYS A 134 10.04 -5.43 -13.90
CA LYS A 134 9.89 -5.73 -12.48
C LYS A 134 8.43 -5.79 -12.11
N LYS A 135 8.08 -6.69 -11.19
CA LYS A 135 6.75 -6.85 -10.60
C LYS A 135 6.72 -6.19 -9.22
N TYR A 136 5.85 -5.20 -9.06
CA TYR A 136 5.70 -4.47 -7.80
C TYR A 136 4.39 -4.81 -7.10
N CYS A 137 4.43 -4.85 -5.77
CA CYS A 137 3.25 -4.83 -4.93
C CYS A 137 3.12 -3.46 -4.28
N LEU A 138 1.99 -2.78 -4.48
CA LEU A 138 1.65 -1.54 -3.78
C LEU A 138 0.66 -1.89 -2.66
N VAL A 139 1.03 -1.64 -1.41
CA VAL A 139 0.18 -1.93 -0.24
C VAL A 139 -0.40 -0.62 0.28
N THR A 140 -1.71 -0.58 0.52
CA THR A 140 -2.44 0.60 1.03
C THR A 140 -3.68 0.17 1.80
N ASP A 141 -4.12 0.97 2.76
CA ASP A 141 -5.37 0.75 3.49
C ASP A 141 -6.57 1.51 2.89
N HIS A 142 -6.36 2.27 1.81
CA HIS A 142 -7.42 3.04 1.19
C HIS A 142 -8.11 2.27 0.04
N ASP A 143 -9.41 2.52 -0.15
CA ASP A 143 -10.19 2.10 -1.33
C ASP A 143 -10.34 0.56 -1.52
N LEU A 144 -10.31 -0.22 -0.43
CA LEU A 144 -10.41 -1.69 -0.42
C LEU A 144 -11.38 -2.27 -1.48
N ASP A 145 -12.60 -1.74 -1.55
CA ASP A 145 -13.67 -2.26 -2.42
C ASP A 145 -13.41 -2.06 -3.93
N LYS A 146 -12.40 -1.25 -4.28
CA LYS A 146 -12.03 -0.94 -5.67
C LYS A 146 -10.73 -1.61 -6.10
N HIS A 147 -10.02 -2.30 -5.20
CA HIS A 147 -8.71 -2.90 -5.52
C HIS A 147 -8.77 -3.87 -6.69
N ALA A 148 -9.83 -4.69 -6.78
CA ALA A 148 -10.02 -5.60 -7.93
C ALA A 148 -10.11 -4.82 -9.25
N LEU A 149 -10.92 -3.76 -9.29
CA LEU A 149 -11.09 -2.92 -10.49
C LEU A 149 -9.82 -2.15 -10.87
N TYR A 150 -9.03 -1.72 -9.88
CA TYR A 150 -7.72 -1.10 -10.14
C TYR A 150 -6.72 -2.11 -10.71
N ASN A 151 -6.67 -3.32 -10.14
CA ASN A 151 -5.78 -4.39 -10.59
C ASN A 151 -6.13 -4.90 -11.99
N SER A 152 -7.42 -4.97 -12.34
CA SER A 152 -7.88 -5.32 -13.69
C SER A 152 -7.79 -4.15 -14.68
N ARG A 153 -7.45 -2.93 -14.22
CA ARG A 153 -7.45 -1.67 -14.99
C ARG A 153 -8.81 -1.32 -15.58
N GLU A 154 -9.90 -1.76 -14.97
CA GLU A 154 -11.26 -1.32 -15.32
C GLU A 154 -11.58 0.07 -14.73
N LEU A 155 -10.95 0.41 -13.62
CA LEU A 155 -11.10 1.71 -12.97
C LEU A 155 -9.75 2.46 -12.94
N PRO A 156 -9.71 3.74 -13.35
CA PRO A 156 -8.50 4.55 -13.21
C PRO A 156 -8.27 4.94 -11.75
N ILE A 157 -7.01 5.04 -11.33
CA ILE A 157 -6.65 5.51 -9.99
C ILE A 157 -6.88 7.02 -9.83
N PHE A 158 -6.79 7.78 -10.92
CA PHE A 158 -7.11 9.21 -10.99
C PHE A 158 -7.31 9.64 -12.44
N ARG A 159 -8.44 10.28 -12.76
CA ARG A 159 -8.80 10.72 -14.12
C ARG A 159 -8.61 9.61 -15.16
N ASP A 160 -7.69 9.78 -16.11
CA ASP A 160 -7.33 8.86 -17.19
C ASP A 160 -6.09 7.99 -16.86
N ILE A 161 -5.59 8.08 -15.63
CA ILE A 161 -4.41 7.35 -15.17
C ILE A 161 -4.84 6.02 -14.54
N TYR A 162 -4.41 4.92 -15.15
CA TYR A 162 -4.63 3.55 -14.66
C TYR A 162 -3.40 3.01 -13.92
N LEU A 163 -3.61 1.94 -13.13
CA LEU A 163 -2.51 1.24 -12.49
C LEU A 163 -1.62 0.57 -13.55
N PRO A 164 -0.28 0.74 -13.52
CA PRO A 164 0.60 0.11 -14.48
C PRO A 164 0.46 -1.43 -14.52
N PRO A 165 0.73 -2.07 -15.67
CA PRO A 165 0.54 -3.51 -15.87
C PRO A 165 1.36 -4.39 -14.91
N ASN A 166 2.49 -3.86 -14.44
CA ASN A 166 3.46 -4.54 -13.59
C ASN A 166 3.30 -4.23 -12.08
N ILE A 167 2.24 -3.54 -11.69
CA ILE A 167 1.90 -3.26 -10.28
C ILE A 167 0.62 -4.01 -9.91
N VAL A 168 0.61 -4.60 -8.72
CA VAL A 168 -0.57 -5.18 -8.07
C VAL A 168 -0.82 -4.43 -6.77
N LEU A 169 -2.05 -3.97 -6.57
CA LEU A 169 -2.53 -3.37 -5.34
C LEU A 169 -2.96 -4.45 -4.34
N MET A 170 -2.56 -4.30 -3.08
CA MET A 170 -3.01 -5.14 -1.97
C MET A 170 -3.47 -4.26 -0.80
N TYR A 171 -4.40 -4.79 -0.02
CA TYR A 171 -4.88 -4.13 1.18
C TYR A 171 -4.18 -4.65 2.42
N GLY A 172 -3.69 -3.72 3.25
CA GLY A 172 -3.29 -3.95 4.63
C GLY A 172 -3.92 -2.87 5.51
N LYS A 173 -4.20 -3.17 6.77
CA LYS A 173 -4.84 -2.22 7.68
C LYS A 173 -3.86 -1.66 8.71
N GLY A 174 -3.77 -0.33 8.81
CA GLY A 174 -2.87 0.36 9.75
C GLY A 174 -3.26 0.20 11.22
N ASP A 175 -4.55 0.17 11.54
CA ASP A 175 -5.06 0.18 12.93
C ASP A 175 -5.16 -1.20 13.60
N SER A 176 -4.65 -2.26 12.96
CA SER A 176 -4.65 -3.60 13.53
C SER A 176 -3.31 -3.97 14.15
N SER A 177 -3.37 -4.88 15.12
CA SER A 177 -2.22 -5.64 15.61
C SER A 177 -1.32 -6.12 14.44
N LYS A 178 -0.02 -6.29 14.71
CA LYS A 178 1.03 -6.75 13.76
C LYS A 178 0.85 -8.21 13.31
N GLU A 179 -0.38 -8.62 13.08
CA GLU A 179 -0.80 -9.99 12.79
C GLU A 179 -0.35 -10.44 11.40
N ASN A 180 -0.13 -9.50 10.47
CA ASN A 180 0.45 -9.79 9.18
C ASN A 180 1.39 -8.67 8.71
N ILE A 181 2.25 -8.99 7.74
CA ILE A 181 3.25 -8.08 7.17
C ILE A 181 2.63 -6.89 6.43
N LEU A 182 1.46 -7.05 5.78
CA LEU A 182 0.80 -5.94 5.08
C LEU A 182 0.38 -4.85 6.07
N ASN A 183 -0.12 -5.24 7.25
CA ASN A 183 -0.46 -4.33 8.34
C ASN A 183 0.79 -3.65 8.92
N ASP A 184 1.86 -4.41 9.20
CA ASP A 184 3.11 -3.84 9.73
C ASP A 184 3.71 -2.79 8.78
N LEU A 185 3.57 -3.00 7.47
CA LEU A 185 4.00 -2.03 6.46
C LEU A 185 3.18 -0.73 6.50
N ILE A 186 1.85 -0.81 6.62
CA ILE A 186 0.99 0.37 6.73
C ILE A 186 1.22 1.11 8.06
N MET A 187 1.34 0.39 9.17
CA MET A 187 1.70 0.99 10.47
C MET A 187 3.01 1.79 10.41
N ARG A 188 4.00 1.31 9.64
CA ARG A 188 5.26 2.04 9.43
C ARG A 188 5.05 3.30 8.60
N CYS A 189 4.18 3.26 7.58
CA CYS A 189 3.83 4.44 6.80
C CYS A 189 3.15 5.50 7.67
N ASP A 190 2.12 5.11 8.44
CA ASP A 190 1.42 5.99 9.37
C ASP A 190 2.39 6.63 10.37
N LYS A 191 3.26 5.81 10.98
CA LYS A 191 4.28 6.31 11.93
C LYS A 191 5.21 7.34 11.30
N GLU A 192 5.72 7.09 10.10
CA GLU A 192 6.61 8.04 9.41
C GLU A 192 5.87 9.31 9.02
N ALA A 193 4.67 9.21 8.45
CA ALA A 193 3.87 10.37 8.08
C ALA A 193 3.49 11.22 9.30
N SER A 194 3.06 10.57 10.39
CA SER A 194 2.75 11.20 11.67
C SER A 194 3.96 11.90 12.29
N ARG A 195 5.15 11.27 12.24
CA ARG A 195 6.40 11.88 12.71
C ARG A 195 6.67 13.20 11.99
N VAL A 196 6.65 13.20 10.66
CA VAL A 196 6.90 14.40 9.84
C VAL A 196 5.88 15.50 10.13
N LEU A 197 4.58 15.15 10.19
CA LEU A 197 3.52 16.11 10.49
C LEU A 197 3.67 16.74 11.89
N ASN A 198 4.07 15.95 12.88
CA ASN A 198 4.29 16.45 14.23
C ASN A 198 5.50 17.38 14.29
N GLU A 199 6.57 17.11 13.54
CA GLU A 199 7.71 18.04 13.43
C GLU A 199 7.29 19.40 12.85
N PHE A 200 6.48 19.43 11.78
CA PHE A 200 5.93 20.71 11.29
C PHE A 200 5.07 21.40 12.33
N LYS A 201 4.23 20.65 13.05
CA LYS A 201 3.33 21.21 14.07
C LYS A 201 4.11 21.82 15.24
N GLU A 202 5.20 21.19 15.66
CA GLU A 202 5.97 21.57 16.84
C GLU A 202 7.05 22.62 16.53
N LYS A 203 7.75 22.47 15.41
CA LYS A 203 8.93 23.28 15.06
C LYS A 203 8.65 24.31 13.96
N GLY A 204 7.58 24.14 13.18
CA GLY A 204 7.29 24.94 11.98
C GLY A 204 8.10 24.53 10.73
N PHE A 205 8.97 23.52 10.84
CA PHE A 205 9.77 22.99 9.75
C PHE A 205 10.04 21.49 9.94
N PHE A 206 10.39 20.82 8.85
CA PHE A 206 10.93 19.46 8.86
C PHE A 206 12.40 19.49 8.49
N GLU A 207 13.23 18.72 9.20
CA GLU A 207 14.67 18.66 8.95
C GLU A 207 15.04 17.33 8.29
N TYR A 208 15.71 17.39 7.14
CA TYR A 208 16.17 16.22 6.41
C TYR A 208 17.51 16.50 5.73
N GLN A 209 18.51 15.67 5.99
CA GLN A 209 19.88 15.82 5.47
C GLN A 209 20.44 17.23 5.72
N ASP A 210 20.37 17.68 6.98
CA ASP A 210 20.84 19.00 7.44
C ASP A 210 20.16 20.22 6.76
N LYS A 211 19.06 19.98 6.04
CA LYS A 211 18.24 21.03 5.42
C LYS A 211 16.89 21.14 6.11
N LYS A 212 16.47 22.38 6.36
CA LYS A 212 15.15 22.71 6.90
C LYS A 212 14.19 23.02 5.77
N TYR A 213 13.05 22.36 5.79
CA TYR A 213 11.93 22.56 4.87
C TYR A 213 10.78 23.19 5.63
N PHE A 214 10.44 24.42 5.26
CA PHE A 214 9.30 25.14 5.80
C PHE A 214 8.03 24.84 5.00
N ILE A 215 6.87 25.00 5.61
CA ILE A 215 5.59 24.61 4.99
C ILE A 215 5.34 25.32 3.66
N ASN A 216 5.75 26.58 3.52
CA ASN A 216 5.62 27.36 2.29
C ASN A 216 6.52 26.87 1.14
N GLN A 217 7.53 26.03 1.43
CA GLN A 217 8.39 25.38 0.44
C GLN A 217 7.85 24.02 -0.01
N ILE A 218 6.83 23.49 0.69
CA ILE A 218 6.20 22.22 0.32
C ILE A 218 5.35 22.44 -0.93
N PRO A 219 5.49 21.58 -1.97
CA PRO A 219 4.80 21.76 -3.23
C PRO A 219 3.28 21.57 -3.09
N ILE A 220 2.55 22.29 -3.94
CA ILE A 220 1.11 22.06 -4.15
C ILE A 220 0.97 21.10 -5.34
N PRO A 221 0.18 20.02 -5.22
CA PRO A 221 -0.07 19.11 -6.33
C PRO A 221 -0.64 19.83 -7.56
N VAL A 222 -0.10 19.51 -8.72
CA VAL A 222 -0.68 19.92 -10.01
C VAL A 222 -1.45 18.74 -10.57
N VAL A 223 -2.72 18.96 -10.86
CA VAL A 223 -3.70 17.94 -11.27
C VAL A 223 -3.78 17.79 -12.77
#